data_AF-A0A914Y9V4-F1
#
_entry.id   AF-A0A914Y9V4-F1
#
_cell.length_a   1.000
_cell.length_b   1.000
_cell.length_c   1.000
_cell.angle_alpha   90.00
_cell.angle_beta   90.00
_cell.angle_gamma   90.00
#
_symmetry.space_group_name_H-M   'P 1'
#
loop_
_entity.id
_entity.type
_entity.pdbx_description
1 polymer ?
#
loop_
_entity_poly.entity_id
_entity_poly.type
_entity_poly.pdbx_seq_one_letter_code
_entity_poly.pdbx_strand_id
1 'polypeptide(L)'
;MTSSWLQKKQNILNDFRIVFGVPKFRTPKPRIMKRKFGYTRLLRPEENLVTCKCGFSHHVSTICSACYEKVRRVTNLIKQEMMKYNPYLGERQDKSFFVKYENEKDAEATSEPPPSNAKIIKVKAERDSWFTSRFSENDKDK
;
A
#
# COMPACT_ATOMS: atom_id res chain seq x y z
N MET A 1 -51.89 10.51 -46.56
CA MET A 1 -52.02 11.64 -45.60
C MET A 1 -52.20 11.06 -44.21
N THR A 2 -51.14 10.88 -43.43
CA THR A 2 -51.27 10.46 -42.02
C THR A 2 -51.94 11.58 -41.24
N SER A 3 -52.96 11.25 -40.45
CA SER A 3 -53.74 12.25 -39.73
C SER A 3 -52.84 13.05 -38.77
N SER A 4 -52.93 14.39 -38.83
CA SER A 4 -52.18 15.36 -38.01
C SER A 4 -52.16 14.99 -36.51
N TRP A 5 -53.22 14.33 -36.05
CA TRP A 5 -53.38 13.84 -34.69
C TRP A 5 -52.38 12.73 -34.29
N LEU A 6 -52.07 11.78 -35.19
CA LEU A 6 -51.06 10.74 -34.95
C LEU A 6 -49.66 11.35 -34.78
N GLN A 7 -49.34 12.36 -35.60
CA GLN A 7 -48.10 13.12 -35.53
C GLN A 7 -47.97 13.83 -34.18
N LYS A 8 -49.04 14.51 -33.73
CA LYS A 8 -49.07 15.27 -32.47
C LYS A 8 -48.91 14.36 -31.24
N LYS A 9 -49.54 13.18 -31.25
CA LYS A 9 -49.39 12.17 -30.19
C LYS A 9 -47.95 11.65 -30.09
N GLN A 10 -47.30 11.41 -31.23
CA GLN A 10 -45.90 10.96 -31.25
C GLN A 10 -44.93 12.03 -30.74
N ASN A 11 -45.20 13.31 -31.02
CA ASN A 11 -44.40 14.43 -30.53
C ASN A 11 -44.46 14.56 -29.01
N ILE A 12 -45.67 14.53 -28.42
CA ILE A 12 -45.84 14.61 -26.96
C ILE A 12 -45.13 13.44 -26.25
N LEU A 13 -45.22 12.23 -26.81
CA LEU A 13 -44.49 11.07 -26.29
C LEU A 13 -42.98 11.16 -26.48
N ASN A 14 -42.47 11.95 -27.43
CA ASN A 14 -41.05 12.23 -27.59
C ASN A 14 -40.57 13.30 -26.59
N ASP A 15 -41.37 14.32 -26.32
CA ASP A 15 -41.01 15.41 -25.41
C ASP A 15 -40.89 14.92 -23.96
N PHE A 16 -41.86 14.14 -23.47
CA PHE A 16 -41.78 13.55 -22.12
C PHE A 16 -40.58 12.59 -21.95
N ARG A 17 -40.09 11.96 -23.02
CA ARG A 17 -38.91 11.07 -22.95
C ARG A 17 -37.62 11.82 -22.67
N ILE A 18 -37.49 13.04 -23.20
CA ILE A 18 -36.33 13.90 -22.96
C ILE A 18 -36.39 14.44 -21.53
N VAL A 19 -37.57 14.88 -21.08
CA VAL A 19 -37.79 15.42 -19.72
C VAL A 19 -37.44 14.41 -18.63
N PHE A 20 -37.81 13.13 -18.80
CA PHE A 20 -37.56 12.11 -17.77
C PHE A 20 -36.25 11.31 -17.96
N GLY A 21 -35.52 11.51 -19.08
CA GLY A 21 -34.23 10.84 -19.33
C GLY A 21 -34.29 9.31 -19.41
N VAL A 22 -35.46 8.71 -19.62
CA VAL A 22 -35.65 7.25 -19.57
C VAL A 22 -35.32 6.61 -20.93
N PRO A 23 -34.59 5.47 -20.96
CA PRO A 23 -34.30 4.77 -22.21
C PRO A 23 -35.58 4.34 -22.95
N LYS A 24 -35.73 4.81 -24.19
CA LYS A 24 -36.90 4.52 -25.04
C LYS A 24 -37.08 3.04 -25.37
N PHE A 25 -35.98 2.29 -25.46
CA PHE A 25 -36.00 0.87 -25.82
C PHE A 25 -35.05 0.08 -24.93
N ARG A 26 -35.43 -1.17 -24.64
CA ARG A 26 -34.53 -2.13 -24.02
C ARG A 26 -33.28 -2.27 -24.88
N THR A 27 -32.11 -2.08 -24.28
CA THR A 27 -30.84 -2.26 -25.02
C THR A 27 -30.69 -3.75 -25.36
N PRO A 28 -30.48 -4.12 -26.64
CA PRO A 28 -30.37 -5.51 -27.02
C PRO A 28 -29.08 -6.12 -26.46
N LYS A 29 -29.12 -7.42 -26.16
CA LYS A 29 -27.97 -8.19 -25.63
C LYS A 29 -26.67 -7.95 -26.41
N PRO A 30 -26.61 -7.97 -27.76
CA PRO A 30 -25.37 -7.69 -28.50
C PRO A 30 -24.79 -6.30 -28.24
N ARG A 31 -25.63 -5.25 -28.09
CA ARG A 31 -25.15 -3.89 -27.77
C ARG A 31 -24.59 -3.81 -26.36
N ILE A 32 -25.20 -4.50 -25.40
CA ILE A 32 -24.68 -4.58 -24.03
C ILE A 32 -23.32 -5.30 -24.02
N MET A 33 -23.23 -6.45 -24.71
CA MET A 33 -21.98 -7.23 -24.80
C MET A 33 -20.86 -6.42 -25.44
N LYS A 34 -21.11 -5.78 -26.59
CA LYS A 34 -20.13 -4.91 -27.25
C LYS A 34 -19.66 -3.76 -26.37
N ARG A 35 -20.56 -3.18 -25.56
CA ARG A 35 -20.21 -2.11 -24.61
C ARG A 35 -19.42 -2.63 -23.41
N LYS A 36 -19.67 -3.84 -22.92
CA LYS A 36 -18.96 -4.46 -21.80
C LYS A 36 -17.55 -4.91 -22.20
N PHE A 37 -17.44 -5.61 -23.33
CA PHE A 37 -16.21 -6.23 -23.82
C PHE A 37 -15.54 -5.45 -24.95
N GLY A 38 -15.76 -4.13 -25.00
CA GLY A 38 -15.03 -3.26 -25.91
C GLY A 38 -13.57 -3.17 -25.50
N TYR A 39 -12.67 -2.98 -26.47
CA TYR A 39 -11.20 -2.95 -26.26
C TYR A 39 -10.74 -2.03 -25.11
N THR A 40 -11.43 -0.90 -24.90
CA THR A 40 -11.11 0.08 -23.85
C THR A 40 -11.45 -0.37 -22.43
N ARG A 41 -12.22 -1.46 -22.27
CA ARG A 41 -12.70 -1.96 -20.97
C ARG A 41 -12.14 -3.33 -20.60
N LEU A 42 -11.33 -3.91 -21.49
CA LEU A 42 -10.66 -5.17 -21.21
C LEU A 42 -9.51 -4.91 -20.24
N LEU A 43 -9.37 -5.80 -19.26
CA LEU A 43 -8.19 -5.84 -18.41
C LEU A 43 -6.97 -6.14 -19.30
N ARG A 44 -5.91 -5.36 -19.11
CA ARG A 44 -4.64 -5.59 -19.79
C ARG A 44 -3.72 -6.37 -18.85
N PRO A 45 -2.94 -7.32 -19.39
CA PRO A 45 -1.90 -7.96 -18.59
C PRO A 45 -0.88 -6.91 -18.15
N GLU A 46 -0.33 -7.08 -16.95
CA GLU A 46 0.73 -6.23 -16.43
C GLU A 46 2.09 -6.89 -16.70
N GLU A 47 3.02 -6.12 -17.28
CA GLU A 47 4.33 -6.62 -17.70
C GLU A 47 5.42 -6.35 -16.65
N ASN A 48 5.12 -5.52 -15.65
CA ASN A 48 6.09 -4.97 -14.70
C ASN A 48 6.20 -5.77 -13.39
N LEU A 49 6.04 -7.10 -13.45
CA LEU A 49 6.14 -7.97 -12.27
C LEU A 49 7.55 -8.55 -12.17
N VAL A 50 8.18 -8.37 -11.00
CA VAL A 50 9.51 -8.87 -10.67
C VAL A 50 9.44 -9.80 -9.46
N THR A 51 10.29 -10.82 -9.43
CA THR A 51 10.44 -11.73 -8.31
C THR A 51 11.37 -11.14 -7.25
N CYS A 52 10.89 -11.04 -6.01
CA CYS A 52 11.68 -10.58 -4.88
C CYS A 52 12.59 -11.70 -4.34
N LYS A 53 13.60 -11.36 -3.52
CA LYS A 53 14.49 -12.32 -2.83
C LYS A 53 13.75 -13.35 -1.98
N CYS A 54 12.53 -13.03 -1.53
CA CYS A 54 11.66 -13.93 -0.76
C CYS A 54 10.83 -14.89 -1.62
N GLY A 55 10.89 -14.78 -2.95
CA GLY A 55 10.14 -15.61 -3.90
C GLY A 55 8.77 -15.04 -4.31
N PHE A 56 8.24 -14.04 -3.60
CA PHE A 56 6.99 -13.39 -3.98
C PHE A 56 7.18 -12.41 -5.15
N SER A 57 6.17 -12.31 -6.02
CA SER A 57 6.13 -11.30 -7.09
C SER A 57 5.64 -9.95 -6.56
N HIS A 58 6.19 -8.87 -7.13
CA HIS A 58 5.83 -7.49 -6.80
C HIS A 58 6.11 -6.60 -8.01
N HIS A 59 5.52 -5.40 -8.01
CA HIS A 59 5.79 -4.41 -9.05
C HIS A 59 7.19 -3.81 -8.94
N VAL A 60 7.81 -3.48 -10.07
CA VAL A 60 9.12 -2.79 -10.13
C VAL A 60 9.16 -1.51 -9.28
N SER A 61 8.07 -0.73 -9.28
CA SER A 61 7.98 0.56 -8.56
C SER A 61 7.63 0.43 -7.08
N THR A 62 7.35 -0.77 -6.58
CA THR A 62 6.76 -0.99 -5.26
C THR A 62 7.63 -1.96 -4.47
N ILE A 63 7.76 -1.78 -3.16
CA ILE A 63 8.47 -2.72 -2.30
C ILE A 63 7.63 -4.00 -2.13
N CYS A 64 8.29 -5.15 -1.97
CA CYS A 64 7.60 -6.41 -1.72
C CYS A 64 6.77 -6.36 -0.41
N SER A 65 5.48 -6.70 -0.51
CA SER A 65 4.54 -6.69 0.61
C SER A 65 4.97 -7.62 1.75
N ALA A 66 5.40 -8.84 1.42
CA ALA A 66 5.80 -9.84 2.41
C ALA A 66 7.06 -9.42 3.18
N CYS A 67 8.06 -8.85 2.48
CA CYS A 67 9.26 -8.32 3.14
C CYS A 67 8.93 -7.11 4.00
N TYR A 68 8.13 -6.18 3.48
CA TYR A 68 7.69 -5.00 4.22
C TYR A 68 6.91 -5.38 5.47
N GLU A 69 6.08 -6.42 5.42
CA GLU A 69 5.32 -6.89 6.59
C GLU A 69 6.22 -7.41 7.71
N LYS A 70 7.34 -8.08 7.39
CA LYS A 70 8.35 -8.48 8.39
C LYS A 70 8.95 -7.25 9.07
N VAL A 71 9.39 -6.26 8.28
CA VAL A 71 9.94 -4.99 8.80
C VAL A 71 8.91 -4.25 9.66
N ARG A 72 7.65 -4.21 9.20
CA ARG A 72 6.53 -3.57 9.91
C ARG A 72 6.29 -4.22 11.28
N ARG A 73 6.34 -5.56 11.35
CA ARG A 73 6.19 -6.30 12.61
C ARG A 73 7.30 -5.93 13.60
N VAL A 74 8.57 -5.97 13.17
CA VAL A 74 9.72 -5.63 14.02
C VAL A 74 9.66 -4.16 14.48
N THR A 75 9.40 -3.23 13.57
CA THR A 75 9.31 -1.79 13.91
C THR A 75 8.15 -1.47 14.84
N ASN A 76 7.02 -2.19 14.75
CA ASN A 76 5.92 -2.05 15.69
C ASN A 76 6.31 -2.52 17.10
N LEU A 77 7.05 -3.62 17.22
CA LEU A 77 7.58 -4.07 18.52
C LEU A 77 8.50 -3.02 19.13
N ILE A 78 9.43 -2.47 18.34
CA ILE A 78 10.31 -1.38 18.79
C ILE A 78 9.49 -0.17 19.25
N LYS A 79 8.48 0.26 18.46
CA LYS A 79 7.60 1.37 18.83
C LYS A 79 6.85 1.12 20.13
N GLN A 80 6.37 -0.11 20.37
CA GLN A 80 5.71 -0.46 21.62
C GLN A 80 6.65 -0.32 22.82
N GLU A 81 7.90 -0.76 22.69
CA GLU A 81 8.91 -0.57 23.74
C GLU A 81 9.28 0.91 23.93
N MET A 82 9.33 1.69 22.85
CA MET A 82 9.50 3.16 22.93
C MET A 82 8.36 3.84 23.68
N MET A 83 7.11 3.44 23.41
CA MET A 83 5.92 4.00 24.06
C MET A 83 5.81 3.62 25.54
N LYS A 84 6.28 2.43 25.94
CA LYS A 84 6.37 2.07 27.38
C LYS A 84 7.29 3.01 28.14
N TYR A 85 8.33 3.51 27.47
CA TYR A 85 9.29 4.42 28.09
C TYR A 85 8.74 5.84 28.23
N ASN A 86 8.12 6.38 27.18
CA ASN A 86 7.42 7.67 27.24
C ASN A 86 5.93 7.47 26.97
N PRO A 87 5.09 7.41 28.02
CA PRO A 87 3.65 7.20 27.89
C PRO A 87 2.90 8.45 27.40
N TYR A 88 3.55 9.62 27.36
CA TYR A 88 2.90 10.87 26.96
C TYR A 88 2.90 11.04 25.44
N LEU A 89 1.69 11.01 24.86
CA LEU A 89 1.46 11.27 23.45
C LEU A 89 1.74 12.76 23.14
N GLY A 90 2.88 13.05 22.52
CA GLY A 90 3.16 14.37 21.93
C GLY A 90 4.50 14.99 22.29
N GLU A 91 5.20 14.48 23.30
CA GLU A 91 6.55 14.96 23.62
C GLU A 91 7.58 14.41 22.62
N ARG A 92 8.46 15.30 22.14
CA ARG A 92 9.62 14.89 21.35
C ARG A 92 10.54 14.05 22.21
N GLN A 93 11.11 13.00 21.61
CA GLN A 93 12.15 12.24 22.28
C GLN A 93 13.47 13.01 22.15
N ASP A 94 14.00 13.49 23.27
CA ASP A 94 15.23 14.31 23.27
C ASP A 94 16.51 13.51 23.00
N LYS A 95 16.45 12.19 23.14
CA LYS A 95 17.61 11.29 23.06
C LYS A 95 17.49 10.32 21.89
N SER A 96 18.61 10.05 21.24
CA SER A 96 18.71 8.98 20.25
C SER A 96 18.51 7.61 20.89
N PHE A 97 17.99 6.64 20.14
CA PHE A 97 17.75 5.29 20.63
C PHE A 97 18.69 4.29 19.98
N PHE A 98 19.17 3.35 20.79
CA PHE A 98 19.94 2.20 20.36
C PHE A 98 19.13 0.94 20.67
N VAL A 99 18.91 0.08 19.67
CA VAL A 99 18.11 -1.14 19.82
C VAL A 99 19.05 -2.29 20.17
N LYS A 100 18.79 -2.94 21.30
CA LYS A 100 19.51 -4.12 21.76
C LYS A 100 18.56 -5.32 21.80
N TYR A 101 18.97 -6.42 21.19
CA TYR A 101 18.24 -7.69 21.22
C TYR A 101 18.73 -8.59 22.37
N GLU A 102 17.92 -9.54 22.82
CA GLU A 102 18.24 -10.39 23.98
C GLU A 102 19.46 -11.30 23.77
N ASN A 103 19.68 -11.76 22.53
CA ASN A 103 20.77 -12.68 22.19
C ASN A 103 22.16 -12.00 22.15
N GLU A 104 22.23 -10.68 22.24
CA GLU A 104 23.49 -9.93 22.18
C GLU A 104 24.07 -9.74 23.59
N LYS A 105 25.16 -10.44 23.88
CA LYS A 105 25.98 -10.16 25.06
C LYS A 105 26.54 -8.74 24.97
N ASP A 106 26.67 -8.05 26.11
CA ASP A 106 27.14 -6.66 26.19
C ASP A 106 28.51 -6.42 25.49
N ALA A 107 29.27 -7.48 25.20
CA ALA A 107 30.58 -7.42 24.55
C ALA A 107 30.56 -7.47 23.00
N GLU A 108 29.47 -7.92 22.36
CA GLU A 108 29.39 -8.11 20.90
C GLU A 108 28.55 -7.05 20.19
N ALA A 109 27.94 -6.13 20.95
CA ALA A 109 26.99 -5.17 20.40
C ALA A 109 27.62 -4.10 19.50
N THR A 110 28.95 -3.88 19.54
CA THR A 110 29.61 -2.95 18.62
C THR A 110 31.15 -3.00 18.70
N SER A 111 31.82 -2.80 17.57
CA SER A 111 33.25 -2.42 17.49
C SER A 111 33.53 -1.02 18.07
N GLU A 112 32.50 -0.26 18.49
CA GLU A 112 32.57 1.07 19.07
C GLU A 112 31.45 1.30 20.10
N PRO A 113 31.72 1.87 21.30
CA PRO A 113 30.70 2.08 22.32
C PRO A 113 29.52 2.94 21.83
N PRO A 114 28.29 2.68 22.30
CA PRO A 114 27.14 3.50 21.95
C PRO A 114 27.41 4.96 22.34
N PRO A 115 26.96 5.95 21.52
CA PRO A 115 27.17 7.36 21.85
C PRO A 115 26.55 7.67 23.22
N SER A 116 27.28 8.42 24.05
CA SER A 116 27.00 8.60 25.48
C SER A 116 25.61 9.15 25.80
N ASN A 117 24.97 9.79 24.82
CA ASN A 117 23.64 10.37 24.92
C ASN A 117 22.50 9.46 24.42
N ALA A 118 22.79 8.25 23.93
CA ALA A 118 21.78 7.33 23.42
C ALA A 118 21.18 6.42 24.48
N LYS A 119 19.88 6.15 24.39
CA LYS A 119 19.14 5.27 25.30
C LYS A 119 18.94 3.88 24.69
N ILE A 120 19.20 2.85 25.49
CA ILE A 120 19.13 1.44 25.06
C ILE A 120 17.69 0.92 25.24
N ILE A 121 17.08 0.47 24.14
CA ILE A 121 15.79 -0.24 24.12
C ILE A 121 16.07 -1.73 24.02
N LYS A 122 15.55 -2.51 24.98
CA LYS A 122 15.66 -3.97 24.97
C LYS A 122 14.44 -4.56 24.27
N VAL A 123 14.64 -5.26 23.15
CA VAL A 123 13.59 -5.95 22.41
C VAL A 123 13.65 -7.44 22.72
N LYS A 124 12.53 -8.02 23.15
CA LYS A 124 12.40 -9.44 23.55
C LYS A 124 12.36 -10.44 22.39
N ALA A 125 13.05 -10.13 21.30
CA ALA A 125 13.07 -10.95 20.09
C ALA A 125 14.51 -11.28 19.72
N GLU A 126 14.67 -12.28 18.86
CA GLU A 126 15.95 -12.55 18.22
C GLU A 126 16.22 -11.51 17.13
N ARG A 127 17.50 -11.26 16.88
CA ARG A 127 17.92 -10.32 15.84
C ARG A 127 17.78 -11.00 14.48
N ASP A 128 16.99 -10.39 13.60
CA ASP A 128 16.91 -10.81 12.21
C ASP A 128 18.24 -10.56 11.48
N SER A 129 18.63 -11.46 10.58
CA SER A 129 19.90 -11.40 9.82
C SER A 129 20.06 -10.17 8.93
N TRP A 130 18.95 -9.54 8.52
CA TRP A 130 18.95 -8.35 7.65
C TRP A 130 19.03 -7.04 8.43
N PHE A 131 18.90 -7.06 9.76
CA PHE A 131 18.92 -5.86 10.59
C PHE A 131 20.33 -5.61 11.13
N THR A 132 21.13 -4.82 10.42
CA THR A 132 22.52 -4.49 10.82
C THR A 132 22.58 -3.50 11.99
N SER A 133 23.65 -3.55 12.79
CA SER A 133 23.81 -2.73 14.02
C SER A 133 24.12 -1.27 13.73
N ARG A 134 24.88 -1.03 12.65
CA ARG A 134 25.21 0.31 12.18
C ARG A 134 25.32 0.26 10.66
N PHE A 135 24.76 1.26 9.99
CA PHE A 135 25.01 1.48 8.58
C PHE A 135 26.40 2.10 8.43
N SER A 136 27.30 1.45 7.68
CA SER A 136 28.61 2.03 7.37
C SER A 136 28.49 2.92 6.13
N GLU A 137 29.33 3.95 5.99
CA GLU A 137 29.27 4.85 4.82
C GLU A 137 29.54 4.11 3.49
N ASN A 138 30.22 2.97 3.55
CA ASN A 138 30.54 2.11 2.41
C ASN A 138 29.32 1.34 1.84
N ASP A 139 28.18 1.35 2.54
CA ASP A 139 26.97 0.61 2.12
C ASP A 139 26.05 1.41 1.19
N LYS A 140 26.38 2.67 0.86
CA LYS A 140 25.52 3.57 0.06
C LYS A 140 25.56 3.31 -1.46
N ASP A 141 26.57 2.60 -1.95
CA ASP A 141 26.83 2.42 -3.38
C ASP A 141 26.50 1.00 -3.90
N LYS A 142 25.74 0.21 -3.14
CA LYS A 142 25.44 -1.20 -3.44
C LYS A 142 23.97 -1.49 -3.72
#